data_AF-A0A8H6M375-F1
#
_entry.id   AF-A0A8H6M375-F1
#
_cell.length_a   1.000
_cell.length_b   1.000
_cell.length_c   1.000
_cell.angle_alpha   90.00
_cell.angle_beta   90.00
_cell.angle_gamma   90.00
#
_symmetry.space_group_name_H-M   'P 1'
#
loop_
_entity.id
_entity.type
_entity.pdbx_description
1 polymer ?
#
loop_
_entity_poly.entity_id
_entity_poly.type
_entity_poly.pdbx_seq_one_letter_code
_entity_poly.pdbx_strand_id
1 'polypeptide(L)'
;MATTRMGAIVIQLRPTLLASLLFHFTSHSPPPMMERSTKHDIQGQDPNIKTLRIRSFGRRYGPLFPDSTPSSGSQHPTRTRALTFDVRSLPNPPKDIRMSYSGLSKPLQEWLFSKPEVVTRVDEICREVERSLSDIQEGDDDGDNVEGEDSEGDHGRVSLDVGICCQLGRNRSVAVVETLGRRKWPEGWRVEIGHRDVHQQRHKTHSKRKGLRGGADRGRSSEE
;
A
#
# COMPACT_ATOMS: atom_id res chain seq x y z
N MET A 1 53.68 -20.82 -24.72
CA MET A 1 53.54 -19.47 -24.15
C MET A 1 52.86 -18.59 -25.19
N ALA A 2 51.57 -18.31 -25.05
CA ALA A 2 50.79 -17.53 -26.00
C ALA A 2 50.32 -16.24 -25.32
N THR A 3 50.85 -15.10 -25.76
CA THR A 3 50.62 -13.78 -25.18
C THR A 3 49.51 -13.08 -25.98
N THR A 4 48.29 -13.06 -25.43
CA THR A 4 47.15 -12.33 -26.00
C THR A 4 47.25 -10.85 -25.64
N ARG A 5 47.45 -9.98 -26.64
CA ARG A 5 47.37 -8.52 -26.50
C ARG A 5 45.91 -8.07 -26.51
N MET A 6 45.46 -7.45 -25.41
CA MET A 6 44.18 -6.73 -25.36
C MET A 6 44.35 -5.34 -25.98
N GLY A 7 43.56 -5.06 -27.02
CA GLY A 7 43.46 -3.74 -27.64
C GLY A 7 42.60 -2.80 -26.80
N ALA A 8 43.11 -1.60 -26.53
CA ALA A 8 42.37 -0.53 -25.88
C ALA A 8 41.41 0.15 -26.87
N ILE A 9 40.13 0.18 -26.53
CA ILE A 9 39.10 0.91 -27.30
C ILE A 9 39.05 2.33 -26.76
N VAL A 10 39.52 3.29 -27.56
CA VAL A 10 39.40 4.73 -27.30
C VAL A 10 38.06 5.20 -27.84
N ILE A 11 37.11 5.46 -26.94
CA ILE A 11 35.80 6.02 -27.29
C ILE A 11 35.93 7.56 -27.28
N GLN A 12 35.91 8.17 -28.47
CA GLN A 12 35.78 9.62 -28.61
C GLN A 12 34.37 10.07 -28.23
N LEU A 13 34.26 10.93 -27.21
CA LEU A 13 33.04 11.64 -26.88
C LEU A 13 32.95 12.92 -27.72
N ARG A 14 31.86 13.07 -28.49
CA ARG A 14 31.54 14.30 -29.23
C ARG A 14 30.82 15.30 -28.31
N PRO A 15 31.19 16.59 -28.33
CA PRO A 15 30.45 17.63 -27.62
C PRO A 15 29.32 18.18 -28.51
N THR A 16 28.06 17.97 -28.12
CA THR A 16 26.90 18.61 -28.77
C THR A 16 26.37 19.75 -27.92
N LEU A 17 26.78 20.96 -28.32
CA LEU A 17 25.98 22.18 -28.51
C LEU A 17 24.92 22.53 -27.45
N LEU A 18 25.24 23.56 -26.65
CA LEU A 18 24.28 24.41 -25.96
C LEU A 18 23.42 25.16 -27.00
N ALA A 19 22.12 24.86 -27.03
CA ALA A 19 21.12 25.70 -27.68
C ALA A 19 20.49 26.63 -26.65
N SER A 20 20.75 27.93 -26.82
CA SER A 20 20.18 29.03 -26.03
C SER A 20 18.73 29.24 -26.45
N LEU A 21 17.78 28.90 -25.57
CA LEU A 21 16.35 29.20 -25.75
C LEU A 21 16.02 30.52 -25.07
N LEU A 22 15.95 31.59 -25.87
CA LEU A 22 15.38 32.89 -25.50
C LEU A 22 13.85 32.76 -25.41
N PHE A 23 13.34 32.61 -24.20
CA PHE A 23 11.90 32.71 -23.91
C PHE A 23 11.43 34.16 -24.11
N HIS A 24 10.58 34.37 -25.12
CA HIS A 24 9.83 35.61 -25.28
C HIS A 24 8.66 35.62 -24.29
N PHE A 25 8.68 36.58 -23.37
CA PHE A 25 7.64 36.81 -22.37
C PHE A 25 6.50 37.60 -23.02
N THR A 26 5.56 36.92 -23.66
CA THR A 26 4.30 37.55 -24.09
C THR A 26 3.37 37.69 -22.89
N SER A 27 3.19 38.93 -22.45
CA SER A 27 2.18 39.35 -21.47
C SER A 27 0.77 38.98 -21.99
N HIS A 28 0.24 37.86 -21.53
CA HIS A 28 -1.16 37.49 -21.71
C HIS A 28 -1.95 37.94 -20.48
N SER A 29 -2.91 38.83 -20.70
CA SER A 29 -3.90 39.23 -19.70
C SER A 29 -4.63 37.99 -19.17
N PRO A 30 -4.81 37.83 -17.84
CA PRO A 30 -5.56 36.71 -17.29
C PRO A 30 -7.03 36.78 -17.71
N PRO A 31 -7.65 35.67 -18.13
CA PRO A 31 -9.07 35.62 -18.42
C PRO A 31 -9.90 35.78 -17.13
N PRO A 32 -11.14 36.33 -17.23
CA PRO A 32 -12.02 36.51 -16.08
C PRO A 32 -12.35 35.16 -15.43
N MET A 33 -12.18 35.11 -14.11
CA MET A 33 -12.47 33.95 -13.27
C MET A 33 -13.97 33.62 -13.32
N MET A 34 -14.35 32.65 -14.15
CA MET A 34 -15.63 31.97 -14.00
C MET A 34 -15.55 31.08 -12.75
N GLU A 35 -16.30 31.49 -11.72
CA GLU A 35 -16.58 30.75 -10.52
C GLU A 35 -17.24 29.41 -10.89
N ARG A 36 -16.42 28.37 -11.12
CA ARG A 36 -16.93 27.00 -11.19
C ARG A 36 -17.37 26.61 -9.79
N SER A 37 -18.64 26.85 -9.50
CA SER A 37 -19.36 26.24 -8.41
C SER A 37 -19.40 24.73 -8.63
N THR A 38 -18.34 24.03 -8.18
CA THR A 38 -18.30 22.57 -8.10
C THR A 38 -19.10 22.16 -6.86
N LYS A 39 -20.43 22.17 -7.00
CA LYS A 39 -21.30 21.39 -6.12
C LYS A 39 -21.00 19.92 -6.40
N HIS A 40 -20.09 19.35 -5.61
CA HIS A 40 -19.91 17.90 -5.56
C HIS A 40 -21.16 17.29 -4.93
N ASP A 41 -22.07 16.89 -5.80
CA ASP A 41 -23.20 16.03 -5.47
C ASP A 41 -22.62 14.67 -5.04
N ILE A 42 -22.71 14.35 -3.75
CA ILE A 42 -22.20 13.09 -3.16
C ILE A 42 -23.27 11.98 -3.20
N GLN A 43 -24.48 12.25 -3.71
CA GLN A 43 -25.59 11.30 -3.65
C GLN A 43 -25.90 10.69 -5.03
N GLY A 44 -25.05 9.74 -5.42
CA GLY A 44 -25.25 8.90 -6.59
C GLY A 44 -24.20 7.79 -6.64
N GLN A 45 -24.14 6.95 -5.60
CA GLN A 45 -23.33 5.74 -5.71
C GLN A 45 -24.06 4.79 -6.66
N ASP A 46 -23.56 4.70 -7.90
CA ASP A 46 -23.94 3.64 -8.82
C ASP A 46 -23.76 2.29 -8.10
N PRO A 47 -24.86 1.53 -7.90
CA PRO A 47 -24.85 0.30 -7.12
C PRO A 47 -23.95 -0.78 -7.74
N ASN A 48 -23.59 -0.64 -9.02
CA ASN A 48 -22.83 -1.63 -9.78
C ASN A 48 -21.32 -1.35 -9.85
N ILE A 49 -20.80 -0.38 -9.10
CA ILE A 49 -19.35 -0.10 -9.09
C ILE A 49 -18.58 -1.22 -8.37
N LYS A 50 -17.71 -1.90 -9.12
CA LYS A 50 -16.76 -2.90 -8.59
C LYS A 50 -15.74 -2.21 -7.68
N THR A 51 -15.39 -2.83 -6.56
CA THR A 51 -14.52 -2.20 -5.54
C THR A 51 -13.22 -2.97 -5.34
N LEU A 52 -12.08 -2.31 -5.49
CA LEU A 52 -10.74 -2.80 -5.13
C LEU A 52 -10.32 -2.19 -3.80
N ARG A 53 -10.30 -2.97 -2.72
CA ARG A 53 -9.86 -2.51 -1.40
C ARG A 53 -8.44 -2.93 -1.11
N ILE A 54 -7.51 -1.99 -0.96
CA ILE A 54 -6.11 -2.28 -0.68
C ILE A 54 -5.79 -1.82 0.74
N ARG A 55 -5.45 -2.77 1.62
CA ARG A 55 -5.32 -2.54 3.05
C ARG A 55 -3.99 -3.02 3.61
N SER A 56 -3.29 -2.15 4.32
CA SER A 56 -2.06 -2.53 5.02
C SER A 56 -2.36 -3.04 6.43
N PHE A 57 -1.66 -4.09 6.86
CA PHE A 57 -1.79 -4.61 8.22
C PHE A 57 -0.49 -5.23 8.76
N GLY A 58 -0.48 -5.50 10.05
CA GLY A 58 0.58 -6.12 10.82
C GLY A 58 0.20 -7.52 11.23
N ARG A 59 1.03 -8.51 10.89
CA ARG A 59 0.84 -9.91 11.24
C ARG A 59 0.71 -10.13 12.75
N ARG A 60 1.34 -9.28 13.56
CA ARG A 60 1.20 -9.32 15.03
C ARG A 60 -0.26 -9.19 15.50
N TYR A 61 -1.10 -8.51 14.73
CA TYR A 61 -2.50 -8.24 15.09
C TYR A 61 -3.49 -9.17 14.39
N GLY A 62 -3.01 -10.32 13.89
CA GLY A 62 -3.83 -11.33 13.21
C GLY A 62 -4.03 -11.05 11.70
N PRO A 63 -4.59 -12.03 10.97
CA PRO A 63 -4.91 -11.87 9.54
C PRO A 63 -5.93 -10.74 9.33
N LEU A 64 -5.94 -10.16 8.14
CA LEU A 64 -6.95 -9.15 7.77
C LEU A 64 -8.30 -9.82 7.42
N PHE A 65 -8.22 -11.00 6.83
CA PHE A 65 -9.34 -11.85 6.47
C PHE A 65 -9.22 -13.11 7.34
N PRO A 66 -9.89 -13.17 8.51
CA PRO A 66 -10.03 -14.45 9.22
C PRO A 66 -10.74 -15.41 8.28
N ASP A 67 -10.27 -16.66 8.18
CA ASP A 67 -10.68 -17.66 7.20
C ASP A 67 -12.13 -17.50 6.75
N SER A 68 -12.31 -17.46 5.42
CA SER A 68 -13.52 -17.28 4.64
C SER A 68 -14.68 -18.17 5.11
N THR A 69 -15.17 -17.86 6.29
CA THR A 69 -16.41 -18.35 6.85
C THR A 69 -17.46 -17.45 6.24
N PRO A 70 -18.46 -18.00 5.54
CA PRO A 70 -19.56 -17.20 5.04
C PRO A 70 -20.15 -16.49 6.26
N SER A 71 -20.04 -15.16 6.27
CA SER A 71 -20.60 -14.32 7.31
C SER A 71 -22.11 -14.49 7.26
N SER A 72 -22.60 -15.44 8.05
CA SER A 72 -24.00 -15.74 8.28
C SER A 72 -24.67 -14.47 8.83
N GLY A 73 -25.26 -13.66 7.96
CA GLY A 73 -25.95 -12.43 8.40
C GLY A 73 -26.08 -11.31 7.38
N SER A 74 -25.33 -11.30 6.26
CA SER A 74 -25.62 -10.35 5.17
C SER A 74 -26.58 -11.01 4.18
N GLN A 75 -27.78 -10.46 4.06
CA GLN A 75 -28.84 -10.96 3.15
C GLN A 75 -28.48 -10.79 1.66
N HIS A 76 -27.38 -10.11 1.34
CA HIS A 76 -26.87 -9.98 -0.03
C HIS A 76 -25.58 -10.78 -0.24
N PRO A 77 -25.51 -11.65 -1.27
CA PRO A 77 -24.29 -12.32 -1.67
C PRO A 77 -23.30 -11.30 -2.27
N THR A 78 -22.35 -10.83 -1.47
CA THR A 78 -21.20 -10.07 -1.99
C THR A 78 -20.13 -11.03 -2.50
N ARG A 79 -19.91 -11.07 -3.82
CA ARG A 79 -18.83 -11.85 -4.43
C ARG A 79 -17.50 -11.17 -4.10
N THR A 80 -16.90 -11.58 -2.98
CA THR A 80 -15.64 -11.00 -2.47
C THR A 80 -14.51 -12.00 -2.63
N ARG A 81 -13.51 -11.66 -3.46
CA ARG A 81 -12.24 -12.39 -3.55
C ARG A 81 -11.20 -11.67 -2.68
N ALA A 82 -10.32 -12.42 -2.01
CA ALA A 82 -9.29 -11.83 -1.16
C ALA A 82 -7.88 -12.31 -1.56
N LEU A 83 -6.92 -11.40 -1.57
CA LEU A 83 -5.49 -11.66 -1.76
C LEU A 83 -4.71 -11.17 -0.55
N THR A 84 -3.67 -11.88 -0.13
CA THR A 84 -2.78 -11.41 0.93
C THR A 84 -1.32 -11.59 0.54
N PHE A 85 -0.55 -10.51 0.67
CA PHE A 85 0.87 -10.47 0.33
C PHE A 85 1.71 -10.17 1.57
N ASP A 86 2.66 -11.05 1.87
CA ASP A 86 3.66 -10.83 2.91
C ASP A 86 4.87 -10.08 2.35
N VAL A 87 5.16 -8.91 2.93
CA VAL A 87 6.30 -8.06 2.56
C VAL A 87 7.36 -7.99 3.66
N ARG A 88 7.39 -8.97 4.58
CA ARG A 88 8.41 -9.05 5.64
C ARG A 88 9.79 -9.45 5.12
N SER A 89 9.88 -10.05 3.94
CA SER A 89 11.14 -10.35 3.25
C SER A 89 11.83 -9.11 2.67
N LEU A 90 11.09 -8.00 2.47
CA LEU A 90 11.67 -6.76 1.95
C LEU A 90 12.64 -6.12 2.96
N PRO A 91 13.64 -5.34 2.47
CA PRO A 91 14.55 -4.55 3.29
C PRO A 91 13.87 -3.84 4.45
N ASN A 92 14.40 -4.06 5.65
CA ASN A 92 13.90 -3.40 6.83
C ASN A 92 14.49 -1.99 6.94
N PRO A 93 13.68 -0.93 7.06
CA PRO A 93 14.21 0.42 7.21
C PRO A 93 15.16 0.56 8.41
N PRO A 94 16.22 1.40 8.29
CA PRO A 94 17.13 1.74 9.37
C PRO A 94 16.36 2.15 10.63
N LYS A 95 16.96 1.86 11.79
CA LYS A 95 16.28 1.98 13.08
C LYS A 95 15.76 3.40 13.32
N ASP A 96 16.56 4.40 13.03
CA ASP A 96 16.25 5.82 13.09
C ASP A 96 15.05 6.17 12.18
N ILE A 97 15.09 5.81 10.90
CA ILE A 97 13.97 6.05 9.96
C ILE A 97 12.70 5.35 10.45
N ARG A 98 12.80 4.10 10.88
CA ARG A 98 11.66 3.28 11.33
C ARG A 98 11.00 3.82 12.59
N MET A 99 11.76 4.44 13.48
CA MET A 99 11.25 5.00 14.73
C MET A 99 10.55 6.34 14.48
N SER A 100 11.13 7.17 13.62
CA SER A 100 10.67 8.54 13.35
C SER A 100 9.51 8.60 12.36
N TYR A 101 9.45 7.68 11.38
CA TYR A 101 8.53 7.77 10.25
C TYR A 101 7.61 6.55 10.15
N SER A 102 6.46 6.73 9.48
CA SER A 102 5.56 5.65 9.04
C SER A 102 5.68 5.46 7.53
N GLY A 103 5.02 4.43 7.00
CA GLY A 103 4.96 4.23 5.55
C GLY A 103 4.26 5.35 4.77
N LEU A 104 3.60 6.30 5.45
CA LEU A 104 3.00 7.48 4.83
C LEU A 104 4.04 8.60 4.59
N SER A 105 5.18 8.56 5.29
CA SER A 105 6.16 9.63 5.24
C SER A 105 7.09 9.48 4.03
N LYS A 106 7.31 10.57 3.28
CA LYS A 106 8.22 10.59 2.11
C LYS A 106 9.62 10.03 2.41
N PRO A 107 10.32 10.40 3.50
CA PRO A 107 11.67 9.87 3.75
C PRO A 107 11.74 8.34 3.85
N LEU A 108 10.69 7.72 4.41
CA LEU A 108 10.62 6.26 4.50
C LEU A 108 10.29 5.64 3.13
N GLN A 109 9.35 6.23 2.38
CA GLN A 109 9.03 5.78 1.03
C GLN A 109 10.25 5.85 0.12
N GLU A 110 10.95 7.00 0.08
CA GLU A 110 12.15 7.20 -0.73
C GLU A 110 13.26 6.19 -0.36
N TRP A 111 13.53 6.00 0.93
CA TRP A 111 14.50 5.00 1.35
C TRP A 111 14.10 3.58 0.90
N LEU A 112 12.83 3.20 1.09
CA LEU A 112 12.35 1.86 0.79
C LEU A 112 12.37 1.60 -0.72
N PHE A 113 11.90 2.53 -1.53
CA PHE A 113 11.83 2.41 -2.99
C PHE A 113 13.15 2.71 -3.71
N SER A 114 14.19 3.16 -2.99
CA SER A 114 15.56 3.14 -3.51
C SER A 114 16.12 1.72 -3.71
N LYS A 115 15.44 0.70 -3.16
CA LYS A 115 15.87 -0.70 -3.24
C LYS A 115 15.21 -1.39 -4.44
N PRO A 116 15.98 -1.93 -5.40
CA PRO A 116 15.42 -2.55 -6.60
C PRO A 116 14.53 -3.75 -6.27
N GLU A 117 14.89 -4.55 -5.26
CA GLU A 117 14.07 -5.69 -4.82
C GLU A 117 12.68 -5.30 -4.30
N VAL A 118 12.51 -4.07 -3.78
CA VAL A 118 11.20 -3.55 -3.37
C VAL A 118 10.36 -3.23 -4.60
N VAL A 119 10.96 -2.56 -5.59
CA VAL A 119 10.28 -2.20 -6.85
C VAL A 119 9.81 -3.47 -7.56
N THR A 120 10.71 -4.45 -7.74
CA THR A 120 10.38 -5.75 -8.34
C THR A 120 9.21 -6.42 -7.61
N ARG A 121 9.24 -6.45 -6.28
CA ARG A 121 8.18 -7.08 -5.51
C ARG A 121 6.84 -6.35 -5.63
N VAL A 122 6.85 -5.01 -5.70
CA VAL A 122 5.62 -4.24 -5.90
C VAL A 122 5.05 -4.48 -7.29
N ASP A 123 5.90 -4.56 -8.32
CA ASP A 123 5.46 -4.88 -9.68
C ASP A 123 4.85 -6.29 -9.78
N GLU A 124 5.42 -7.29 -9.11
CA GLU A 124 4.81 -8.62 -8.99
C GLU A 124 3.42 -8.58 -8.34
N ILE A 125 3.28 -7.83 -7.24
CA ILE A 125 1.98 -7.66 -6.56
C ILE A 125 0.99 -6.98 -7.51
N CYS A 126 1.41 -5.95 -8.26
CA CYS A 126 0.55 -5.29 -9.24
C CYS A 126 0.01 -6.28 -10.29
N ARG A 127 0.89 -7.08 -10.88
CA ARG A 127 0.51 -8.08 -11.89
C ARG A 127 -0.47 -9.11 -11.34
N GLU A 128 -0.30 -9.54 -10.09
CA GLU A 128 -1.21 -10.50 -9.46
C GLU A 128 -2.59 -9.91 -9.20
N VAL A 129 -2.64 -8.65 -8.75
CA VAL A 129 -3.89 -7.92 -8.56
C VAL A 129 -4.58 -7.70 -9.91
N GLU A 130 -3.86 -7.21 -10.92
CA GLU A 130 -4.37 -7.03 -12.30
C GLU A 130 -4.98 -8.33 -12.84
N ARG A 131 -4.27 -9.46 -12.74
CA ARG A 131 -4.79 -10.76 -13.15
C ARG A 131 -6.09 -11.11 -12.42
N SER A 132 -6.13 -10.92 -11.11
CA SER A 132 -7.32 -11.22 -10.31
C SER A 132 -8.52 -10.31 -10.65
N LEU A 133 -8.27 -9.05 -11.03
CA LEU A 133 -9.32 -8.14 -11.50
C LEU A 133 -9.89 -8.61 -12.85
N SER A 134 -9.03 -9.04 -13.77
CA SER A 134 -9.44 -9.60 -15.07
C SER A 134 -10.28 -10.87 -14.90
N ASP A 135 -9.83 -11.83 -14.07
CA ASP A 135 -10.59 -13.06 -13.77
C ASP A 135 -12.01 -12.76 -13.26
N ILE A 136 -12.15 -11.72 -12.42
CA ILE A 136 -13.43 -11.31 -11.87
C ILE A 136 -14.31 -10.68 -12.96
N GLN A 137 -13.72 -9.90 -13.87
CA GLN A 137 -14.45 -9.22 -14.92
C GLN A 137 -15.01 -10.19 -15.97
N GLU A 138 -14.25 -11.20 -16.37
CA GLU A 138 -14.70 -12.23 -17.32
C GLU A 138 -15.81 -13.11 -16.73
N GLY A 139 -15.68 -13.50 -15.46
CA GLY A 139 -16.66 -14.36 -14.79
C GLY A 139 -17.98 -13.69 -14.41
N ASP A 140 -18.20 -12.41 -14.73
CA ASP A 140 -19.48 -11.71 -14.56
C ASP A 140 -20.28 -11.64 -15.88
N ASP A 141 -19.67 -11.93 -17.05
CA ASP A 141 -20.29 -11.75 -18.37
C ASP A 141 -21.05 -13.01 -18.87
N ASP A 142 -20.75 -14.20 -18.31
CA ASP A 142 -21.33 -15.49 -18.75
C ASP A 142 -22.72 -15.81 -18.16
N GLY A 143 -23.35 -14.90 -17.41
CA GLY A 143 -24.40 -15.25 -16.44
C GLY A 143 -25.86 -14.91 -16.75
N ASP A 144 -26.20 -14.18 -17.81
CA ASP A 144 -27.54 -13.56 -17.91
C ASP A 144 -28.25 -13.79 -19.25
N ASN A 145 -28.47 -15.06 -19.58
CA ASN A 145 -29.39 -15.44 -20.66
C ASN A 145 -30.41 -16.49 -20.16
N VAL A 146 -30.99 -16.24 -19.00
CA VAL A 146 -32.20 -16.93 -18.54
C VAL A 146 -33.34 -15.92 -18.64
N GLU A 147 -34.06 -15.95 -19.76
CA GLU A 147 -35.31 -15.23 -19.98
C GLU A 147 -36.36 -15.71 -18.96
N GLY A 148 -36.33 -15.12 -17.77
CA GLY A 148 -37.29 -15.34 -16.70
C GLY A 148 -37.72 -13.98 -16.17
N GLU A 149 -38.84 -13.50 -16.69
CA GLU A 149 -39.49 -12.26 -16.29
C GLU A 149 -39.68 -12.21 -14.75
N ASP A 150 -39.36 -11.05 -14.15
CA ASP A 150 -39.79 -10.58 -12.82
C ASP A 150 -38.90 -10.85 -11.58
N SER A 151 -37.66 -11.31 -11.71
CA SER A 151 -36.69 -11.15 -10.60
C SER A 151 -35.86 -9.89 -10.81
N GLU A 152 -36.09 -8.86 -9.98
CA GLU A 152 -35.18 -7.73 -9.81
C GLU A 152 -33.78 -8.27 -9.50
N GLY A 153 -32.96 -8.42 -10.54
CA GLY A 153 -31.67 -9.06 -10.50
C GLY A 153 -30.75 -8.34 -9.54
N ASP A 154 -30.56 -8.92 -8.37
CA ASP A 154 -29.48 -8.58 -7.46
C ASP A 154 -28.14 -8.93 -8.11
N HIS A 155 -27.64 -8.05 -8.97
CA HIS A 155 -26.25 -8.08 -9.39
C HIS A 155 -25.39 -7.71 -8.17
N GLY A 156 -25.12 -8.73 -7.35
CA GLY A 156 -24.45 -8.59 -6.07
C GLY A 156 -23.12 -7.83 -6.21
N ARG A 157 -22.83 -6.95 -5.25
CA ARG A 157 -21.61 -6.14 -5.25
C ARG A 157 -20.35 -7.01 -5.34
N VAL A 158 -19.57 -6.77 -6.39
CA VAL A 158 -18.29 -7.44 -6.65
C VAL A 158 -17.14 -6.66 -6.00
N SER A 159 -16.29 -7.36 -5.23
CA SER A 159 -15.10 -6.71 -4.65
C SER A 159 -13.86 -7.62 -4.60
N LEU A 160 -12.70 -6.98 -4.76
CA LEU A 160 -11.39 -7.58 -4.55
C LEU A 160 -10.71 -6.93 -3.35
N ASP A 161 -10.43 -7.72 -2.33
CA ASP A 161 -9.87 -7.29 -1.08
C ASP A 161 -8.38 -7.71 -1.00
N VAL A 162 -7.46 -6.75 -1.05
CA VAL A 162 -6.01 -6.96 -1.09
C VAL A 162 -5.37 -6.55 0.23
N GLY A 163 -4.84 -7.52 0.97
CA GLY A 163 -4.12 -7.32 2.22
C GLY A 163 -2.59 -7.29 2.02
N ILE A 164 -1.91 -6.21 2.41
CA ILE A 164 -0.45 -6.15 2.44
C ILE A 164 0.04 -6.23 3.88
N CYS A 165 0.81 -7.28 4.22
CA CYS A 165 1.20 -7.56 5.60
C CYS A 165 2.69 -7.34 5.85
N CYS A 166 3.00 -6.65 6.95
CA CYS A 166 4.35 -6.67 7.52
C CYS A 166 4.30 -7.05 9.01
N GLN A 167 5.37 -6.87 9.78
CA GLN A 167 5.38 -7.31 11.18
C GLN A 167 4.38 -6.54 12.06
N LEU A 168 4.39 -5.20 11.96
CA LEU A 168 3.59 -4.29 12.80
C LEU A 168 2.58 -3.45 12.01
N GLY A 169 2.57 -3.55 10.68
CA GLY A 169 1.60 -2.82 9.86
C GLY A 169 1.77 -1.30 9.79
N ARG A 170 2.98 -0.79 10.08
CA ARG A 170 3.26 0.66 10.17
C ARG A 170 4.21 1.21 9.10
N ASN A 171 5.15 0.40 8.62
CA ASN A 171 6.22 0.85 7.72
C ASN A 171 6.06 0.24 6.33
N ARG A 172 6.75 -0.89 6.05
CA ARG A 172 6.80 -1.53 4.73
C ARG A 172 5.43 -1.72 4.08
N SER A 173 4.48 -2.33 4.80
CA SER A 173 3.14 -2.59 4.23
C SER A 173 2.39 -1.31 3.90
N VAL A 174 2.46 -0.28 4.74
CA VAL A 174 1.81 1.02 4.50
C VAL A 174 2.42 1.69 3.25
N ALA A 175 3.76 1.72 3.13
CA ALA A 175 4.44 2.32 1.98
C ALA A 175 4.11 1.60 0.66
N VAL A 176 3.99 0.27 0.69
CA VAL A 176 3.58 -0.52 -0.47
C VAL A 176 2.12 -0.20 -0.85
N VAL A 177 1.21 -0.17 0.12
CA VAL A 177 -0.21 0.16 -0.15
C VAL A 177 -0.39 1.56 -0.73
N GLU A 178 0.32 2.55 -0.19
CA GLU A 178 0.34 3.91 -0.74
C GLU A 178 0.81 3.96 -2.19
N THR A 179 1.75 3.10 -2.56
CA THR A 179 2.26 3.02 -3.94
C THR A 179 1.25 2.34 -4.86
N LEU A 180 0.63 1.26 -4.41
CA LEU A 180 -0.45 0.58 -5.15
C LEU A 180 -1.67 1.51 -5.35
N GLY A 181 -2.02 2.33 -4.36
CA GLY A 181 -3.14 3.26 -4.44
C GLY A 181 -2.96 4.41 -5.42
N ARG A 182 -1.72 4.74 -5.81
CA ARG A 182 -1.42 5.75 -6.84
C ARG A 182 -1.40 5.16 -8.26
N ARG A 183 -1.47 3.83 -8.38
CA ARG A 183 -1.46 3.16 -9.69
C ARG A 183 -2.83 3.31 -10.36
N LYS A 184 -2.82 3.34 -11.69
CA LYS A 184 -4.04 3.23 -12.48
C LYS A 184 -4.44 1.77 -12.53
N TRP A 185 -5.67 1.50 -12.12
CA TRP A 185 -6.30 0.19 -12.20
C TRP A 185 -7.30 0.19 -13.38
N PRO A 186 -7.74 -0.99 -13.86
CA PRO A 186 -8.74 -1.08 -14.93
C PRO A 186 -9.98 -0.22 -14.66
N GLU A 187 -10.59 0.28 -15.72
CA GLU A 187 -11.79 1.11 -15.63
C GLU A 187 -12.96 0.38 -14.95
N GLY A 188 -13.88 1.13 -14.34
CA GLY A 188 -15.01 0.56 -13.60
C GLY A 188 -14.68 0.09 -12.18
N TRP A 189 -13.40 0.10 -11.76
CA TRP A 189 -12.99 -0.22 -10.40
C TRP A 189 -12.81 1.03 -9.53
N ARG A 190 -13.57 1.12 -8.44
CA ARG A 190 -13.31 2.07 -7.36
C ARG A 190 -12.21 1.53 -6.45
N VAL A 191 -11.17 2.33 -6.24
CA VAL A 191 -10.05 1.97 -5.36
C VAL A 191 -10.26 2.57 -3.98
N GLU A 192 -10.21 1.73 -2.96
CA GLU A 192 -10.28 2.12 -1.54
C GLU A 192 -8.98 1.76 -0.83
N ILE A 193 -8.33 2.74 -0.22
CA ILE A 193 -7.07 2.55 0.53
C ILE A 193 -7.34 2.61 2.03
N GLY A 194 -6.77 1.68 2.78
CA GLY A 194 -6.88 1.67 4.23
C GLY A 194 -5.63 1.16 4.96
N HIS A 195 -5.44 1.62 6.20
CA HIS A 195 -4.33 1.20 7.04
C HIS A 195 -4.80 0.78 8.43
N ARG A 196 -4.85 -0.54 8.69
CA ARG A 196 -5.40 -1.08 9.94
C ARG A 196 -4.57 -0.66 11.16
N ASP A 197 -3.25 -0.71 11.02
CA ASP A 197 -2.35 -0.71 12.19
C ASP A 197 -1.39 0.50 12.24
N VAL A 198 -1.53 1.47 11.34
CA VAL A 198 -0.57 2.57 11.17
C VAL A 198 -0.47 3.47 12.41
N HIS A 199 -1.58 3.66 13.13
CA HIS A 199 -1.68 4.49 14.33
C HIS A 199 -1.53 3.70 15.63
N GLN A 200 -1.35 2.38 15.56
CA GLN A 200 -1.17 1.59 16.77
C GLN A 200 0.14 1.97 17.46
N GLN A 201 0.01 2.59 18.63
CA GLN A 201 1.17 2.95 19.43
C GLN A 201 1.91 1.67 19.81
N ARG A 202 3.23 1.68 19.62
CA ARG A 202 4.08 0.61 20.13
C ARG A 202 3.94 0.66 21.64
N HIS A 203 3.24 -0.29 22.25
CA HIS A 203 3.15 -0.39 23.71
C HIS A 203 4.57 -0.25 24.25
N LYS A 204 4.83 0.87 24.94
CA LYS A 204 6.07 1.05 25.67
C LYS A 204 5.97 -0.01 26.76
N THR A 205 6.67 -1.12 26.58
CA THR A 205 6.88 -2.06 27.67
C THR A 205 7.57 -1.24 28.75
N HIS A 206 6.81 -0.73 29.72
CA HIS A 206 7.36 -0.06 30.87
C HIS A 206 8.27 -1.10 31.51
N SER A 207 9.58 -0.92 31.36
CA SER A 207 10.59 -1.70 32.04
C SER A 207 10.49 -1.38 33.52
N LYS A 208 9.48 -1.95 34.19
CA LYS A 208 9.30 -1.94 35.64
C LYS A 208 10.29 -2.95 36.24
N ARG A 209 11.59 -2.70 36.00
CA ARG A 209 12.71 -3.44 36.61
C ARG A 209 13.84 -2.46 36.91
N LYS A 210 13.61 -1.53 37.83
CA LYS A 210 14.69 -0.87 38.58
C LYS A 210 14.14 -0.32 39.89
N GLY A 211 14.27 -1.13 40.94
CA GLY A 211 13.82 -0.79 42.30
C GLY A 211 13.84 -1.98 43.27
N LEU A 212 14.78 -2.91 43.12
CA LEU A 212 15.06 -3.98 44.08
C LEU A 212 16.58 -4.11 44.24
N ARG A 213 17.25 -3.05 44.69
CA ARG A 213 18.59 -3.10 45.31
C ARG A 213 18.81 -1.84 46.16
N GLY A 214 19.11 -2.05 47.43
CA GLY A 214 19.33 -1.04 48.46
C GLY A 214 18.36 -1.29 49.60
N GLY A 215 18.62 -2.14 50.58
CA GLY A 215 19.87 -2.24 51.35
C GLY A 215 19.61 -1.58 52.70
N ALA A 216 19.23 -2.38 53.71
CA ALA A 216 19.24 -1.98 55.11
C ALA A 216 19.32 -3.24 55.97
N ASP A 217 20.50 -3.86 55.90
CA ASP A 217 21.03 -4.68 56.98
C ASP A 217 21.20 -3.76 58.19
N ARG A 218 20.34 -3.90 59.20
CA ARG A 218 20.50 -3.23 60.50
C ARG A 218 20.93 -4.27 61.51
N GLY A 219 22.19 -4.15 61.89
CA GLY A 219 22.86 -4.94 62.91
C GLY A 219 22.07 -5.05 64.20
N ARG A 220 22.07 -6.26 64.75
CA ARG A 220 21.59 -6.63 66.07
C ARG A 220 22.83 -6.87 66.94
N SER A 221 23.13 -5.93 67.82
CA SER A 221 24.15 -6.04 68.86
C SER A 221 23.63 -5.43 70.16
N SER A 222 24.16 -5.92 71.30
CA SER A 222 23.80 -5.73 72.73
C SER A 222 22.85 -6.84 73.22
N GLU A 223 23.19 -7.84 74.04
CA GLU A 223 24.23 -7.99 75.09
C GLU A 223 24.22 -6.80 76.08
N GLU A 224 23.29 -6.81 77.05
CA GLU A 224 23.47 -7.13 78.48
C GLU A 224 22.11 -7.13 79.19
#